data_AF-A0A7S3M4T4-F1
#
_entry.id   AF-A0A7S3M4T4-F1
#
_cell.length_a   1.000
_cell.length_b   1.000
_cell.length_c   1.000
_cell.angle_alpha   90.00
_cell.angle_beta   90.00
_cell.angle_gamma   90.00
#
_symmetry.space_group_name_H-M   'P 1'
#
loop_
_entity.id
_entity.type
_entity.pdbx_description
1 polymer ?
#
loop_
_entity_poly.entity_id
_entity_poly.type
_entity_poly.pdbx_seq_one_letter_code
_entity_poly.pdbx_strand_id
1 'polypeptide(L)'
;HIASLLGGAQVEGLVAERLDAALQKQQAQVWALIKGCSGMCPCCGSKCDRVDKHTVHRCGHHLLPAFNGWRVAGTCEAALDACKSFKNHDAPKRSDYSDHLYPNLQEYLQAEHPEWLPFPKEDRELLADSVLKAAWVNCRVPLLHRYDMVDCTPAEWIAAYEEPHRKLGIHSIEAAETCLLHYGYRPD
;
A
#
# COMPACT_ATOMS: atom_id res chain seq x y z
N HIS A 1 61.43 -3.54 11.90
CA HIS A 1 60.52 -4.45 11.15
C HIS A 1 59.09 -4.51 11.73
N ILE A 2 58.89 -4.51 13.06
CA ILE A 2 57.55 -4.62 13.69
C ILE A 2 56.65 -3.37 13.45
N ALA A 3 57.20 -2.15 13.44
CA ALA A 3 56.43 -0.92 13.21
C ALA A 3 55.80 -0.83 11.81
N SER A 4 56.41 -1.44 10.79
CA SER A 4 55.89 -1.47 9.41
C SER A 4 54.69 -2.43 9.27
N LEU A 5 54.73 -3.55 10.00
CA LEU A 5 53.64 -4.53 10.04
C LEU A 5 52.42 -4.02 10.82
N LEU A 6 52.64 -3.28 11.91
CA LEU A 6 51.56 -2.64 12.68
C LEU A 6 50.88 -1.53 11.88
N GLY A 7 51.65 -0.73 11.13
CA GLY A 7 51.09 0.29 10.22
C GLY A 7 50.30 -0.32 9.06
N GLY A 8 50.75 -1.45 8.51
CA GLY A 8 50.04 -2.20 7.46
C GLY A 8 48.69 -2.75 7.93
N ALA A 9 48.66 -3.42 9.10
CA ALA A 9 47.43 -3.97 9.67
C ALA A 9 46.41 -2.87 10.06
N GLN A 10 46.88 -1.71 10.52
CA GLN A 10 46.03 -0.59 10.87
C GLN A 10 45.41 0.07 9.62
N VAL A 11 46.16 0.13 8.52
CA VAL A 11 45.67 0.62 7.22
C VAL A 11 44.69 -0.37 6.60
N GLU A 12 44.95 -1.67 6.66
CA GLU A 12 44.03 -2.72 6.17
C GLU A 12 42.69 -2.70 6.91
N GLY A 13 42.70 -2.56 8.24
CA GLY A 13 41.48 -2.42 9.04
C GLY A 13 40.64 -1.20 8.66
N LEU A 14 41.29 -0.04 8.45
CA LEU A 14 40.63 1.19 8.04
C LEU A 14 40.05 1.12 6.62
N VAL A 15 40.69 0.39 5.72
CA VAL A 15 40.18 0.12 4.37
C VAL A 15 38.98 -0.81 4.42
N ALA A 16 39.02 -1.87 5.24
CA ALA A 16 37.90 -2.79 5.43
C ALA A 16 36.67 -2.09 5.99
N GLU A 17 36.80 -1.28 7.05
CA GLU A 17 35.68 -0.52 7.64
C GLU A 17 35.05 0.46 6.63
N ARG A 18 35.89 1.15 5.84
CA ARG A 18 35.38 2.06 4.80
C ARG A 18 34.67 1.33 3.68
N LEU A 19 35.16 0.15 3.30
CA LEU A 19 34.53 -0.68 2.28
C LEU A 19 33.18 -1.21 2.77
N ASP A 20 33.10 -1.69 4.01
CA ASP A 20 31.85 -2.16 4.62
C ASP A 20 30.81 -1.03 4.72
N ALA A 21 31.21 0.16 5.17
CA ALA A 21 30.33 1.31 5.23
C ALA A 21 29.81 1.71 3.82
N ALA A 22 30.67 1.65 2.80
CA ALA A 22 30.28 1.92 1.43
C ALA A 22 29.32 0.85 0.88
N LEU A 23 29.57 -0.43 1.19
CA LEU A 23 28.73 -1.55 0.79
C LEU A 23 27.34 -1.45 1.44
N GLN A 24 27.27 -1.17 2.74
CA GLN A 24 26.00 -0.97 3.45
C GLN A 24 25.22 0.21 2.87
N LYS A 25 25.89 1.33 2.58
CA LYS A 25 25.26 2.49 1.94
C LYS A 25 24.72 2.14 0.57
N GLN A 26 25.49 1.42 -0.25
CA GLN A 26 25.06 1.00 -1.59
C GLN A 26 23.90 0.00 -1.53
N GLN A 27 23.95 -0.97 -0.61
CA GLN A 27 22.84 -1.90 -0.37
C GLN A 27 21.57 -1.14 0.04
N ALA A 28 21.66 -0.17 0.95
CA ALA A 28 20.53 0.65 1.36
C ALA A 28 19.95 1.46 0.17
N GLN A 29 20.80 2.01 -0.69
CA GLN A 29 20.37 2.74 -1.89
C GLN A 29 19.69 1.83 -2.91
N VAL A 30 20.24 0.64 -3.17
CA VAL A 30 19.63 -0.36 -4.06
C VAL A 30 18.28 -0.82 -3.50
N TRP A 31 18.20 -1.09 -2.19
CA TRP A 31 16.93 -1.45 -1.56
C TRP A 31 15.90 -0.32 -1.57
N ALA A 32 16.31 0.94 -1.40
CA ALA A 32 15.42 2.08 -1.55
C ALA A 32 14.89 2.19 -2.98
N LEU A 33 15.74 1.97 -3.98
CA LEU A 33 15.36 1.95 -5.40
C LEU A 33 14.36 0.81 -5.69
N ILE A 34 14.62 -0.40 -5.18
CA ILE A 34 13.74 -1.56 -5.38
C ILE A 34 12.39 -1.36 -4.68
N LYS A 35 12.39 -0.86 -3.44
CA LYS A 35 11.16 -0.64 -2.66
C LYS A 35 10.30 0.48 -3.23
N GLY A 36 10.91 1.40 -3.98
CA GLY A 36 10.26 2.57 -4.54
C GLY A 36 9.86 3.58 -3.47
N CYS A 37 8.95 4.48 -3.83
CA CYS A 37 8.36 5.43 -2.90
C CYS A 37 7.61 4.70 -1.77
N SER A 38 7.77 5.16 -0.53
CA SER A 38 6.98 4.66 0.60
C SER A 38 5.58 5.28 0.68
N GLY A 39 5.29 6.32 -0.11
CA GLY A 39 3.99 6.98 -0.15
C GLY A 39 2.90 5.99 -0.58
N MET A 40 1.82 5.91 0.21
CA MET A 40 0.63 5.13 -0.09
C MET A 40 -0.56 6.05 -0.28
N CYS A 41 -1.43 5.74 -1.24
CA CYS A 41 -2.61 6.53 -1.51
C CYS A 41 -3.49 6.55 -0.24
N PRO A 42 -3.81 7.72 0.31
CA PRO A 42 -4.53 7.79 1.59
C PRO A 42 -5.97 7.27 1.50
N CYS A 43 -6.52 7.15 0.28
CA CYS A 43 -7.86 6.59 0.06
C CYS A 43 -7.89 5.06 -0.06
N CYS A 44 -6.86 4.43 -0.63
CA CYS A 44 -6.92 3.02 -0.98
C CYS A 44 -5.68 2.21 -0.65
N GLY A 45 -4.65 2.80 -0.04
CA GLY A 45 -3.40 2.14 0.34
C GLY A 45 -2.48 1.75 -0.83
N SER A 46 -2.87 2.00 -2.09
CA SER A 46 -2.02 1.68 -3.25
C SER A 46 -0.70 2.45 -3.21
N LYS A 47 0.41 1.77 -3.51
CA LYS A 47 1.73 2.41 -3.56
C LYS A 47 1.82 3.49 -4.64
N CYS A 48 2.59 4.53 -4.32
CA CYS A 48 3.00 5.55 -5.25
C CYS A 48 3.89 4.94 -6.34
N ASP A 49 3.59 5.23 -7.61
CA ASP A 49 4.30 4.71 -8.79
C ASP A 49 5.20 5.76 -9.46
N ARG A 50 5.31 6.95 -8.87
CA ARG A 50 6.31 7.95 -9.27
C ARG A 50 7.71 7.38 -9.12
N VAL A 51 8.57 7.69 -10.09
CA VAL A 51 10.00 7.30 -10.12
C VAL A 51 10.95 8.50 -9.99
N ASP A 52 10.41 9.72 -10.02
CA ASP A 52 11.15 10.97 -9.95
C ASP A 52 11.14 11.56 -8.54
N LYS A 53 11.43 12.86 -8.40
CA LYS A 53 11.38 13.55 -7.10
C LYS A 53 9.96 13.44 -6.55
N HIS A 54 9.79 12.66 -5.47
CA HIS A 54 8.51 12.38 -4.81
C HIS A 54 7.94 13.58 -4.03
N THR A 55 8.04 14.79 -4.57
CA THR A 55 7.39 16.00 -4.03
C THR A 55 5.89 16.00 -4.31
N VAL A 56 5.45 15.22 -5.30
CA VAL A 56 4.04 14.94 -5.60
C VAL A 56 3.88 13.43 -5.76
N HIS A 57 2.98 12.84 -5.00
CA HIS A 57 2.65 11.43 -5.08
C HIS A 57 1.55 11.18 -6.11
N ARG A 58 1.61 10.01 -6.74
CA ARG A 58 0.61 9.54 -7.70
C ARG A 58 0.54 8.03 -7.66
N CYS A 59 -0.63 7.49 -7.95
CA CYS A 59 -0.81 6.09 -8.24
C CYS A 59 -1.58 5.94 -9.56
N GLY A 60 -1.09 5.12 -10.48
CA GLY A 60 -1.82 4.71 -11.68
C GLY A 60 -2.80 3.57 -11.41
N HIS A 61 -2.55 2.78 -10.36
CA HIS A 61 -3.26 1.54 -10.05
C HIS A 61 -3.95 1.61 -8.69
N HIS A 62 -5.11 2.26 -8.66
CA HIS A 62 -5.93 2.32 -7.47
C HIS A 62 -6.70 1.02 -7.25
N LEU A 63 -6.77 0.56 -6.00
CA LEU A 63 -7.53 -0.61 -5.57
C LEU A 63 -8.85 -0.17 -4.91
N LEU A 64 -9.74 -1.14 -4.62
CA LEU A 64 -10.81 -0.90 -3.66
C LEU A 64 -10.19 -0.70 -2.26
N PRO A 65 -10.59 0.32 -1.49
CA PRO A 65 -10.03 0.56 -0.15
C PRO A 65 -10.10 -0.67 0.77
N ALA A 66 -11.15 -1.48 0.64
CA ALA A 66 -11.32 -2.72 1.41
C ALA A 66 -10.15 -3.72 1.26
N PHE A 67 -9.38 -3.70 0.17
CA PHE A 67 -8.20 -4.58 0.02
C PHE A 67 -7.15 -4.36 1.11
N ASN A 68 -7.07 -3.15 1.64
CA ASN A 68 -6.13 -2.83 2.71
C ASN A 68 -6.85 -2.65 4.08
N GLY A 69 -8.11 -3.11 4.19
CA GLY A 69 -8.86 -3.12 5.44
C GLY A 69 -9.66 -1.86 5.76
N TRP A 70 -9.79 -0.92 4.83
CA TRP A 70 -10.64 0.26 5.03
C TRP A 70 -12.12 -0.17 5.06
N ARG A 71 -12.84 0.36 6.04
CA ARG A 71 -14.26 0.06 6.28
C ARG A 71 -15.06 1.32 6.57
N VAL A 72 -16.35 1.29 6.26
CA VAL A 72 -17.28 2.39 6.53
C VAL A 72 -17.42 2.56 8.04
N ALA A 73 -17.23 3.79 8.51
CA ALA A 73 -17.34 4.10 9.94
C ALA A 73 -18.77 3.84 10.44
N GLY A 74 -18.89 3.12 11.56
CA GLY A 74 -20.17 2.80 12.18
C GLY A 74 -20.80 1.49 11.71
N THR A 75 -20.78 1.17 10.42
CA THR A 75 -21.30 -0.11 9.90
C THR A 75 -20.25 -1.21 9.82
N CYS A 76 -18.96 -0.84 9.81
CA CYS A 76 -17.83 -1.74 9.58
C CYS A 76 -17.88 -2.48 8.24
N GLU A 77 -18.73 -2.03 7.31
CA GLU A 77 -18.83 -2.60 5.96
C GLU A 77 -17.56 -2.36 5.17
N ALA A 78 -17.15 -3.35 4.36
CA ALA A 78 -16.05 -3.20 3.44
C ALA A 78 -16.23 -1.96 2.54
N ALA A 79 -15.21 -1.09 2.46
CA ALA A 79 -15.28 0.10 1.62
C ALA A 79 -15.01 -0.27 0.14
N LEU A 80 -16.09 -0.47 -0.62
CA LEU A 80 -16.07 -0.92 -2.03
C LEU A 80 -16.19 0.22 -3.05
N ASP A 81 -16.26 1.47 -2.59
CA ASP A 81 -16.28 2.62 -3.50
C ASP A 81 -14.91 2.81 -4.14
N ALA A 82 -14.88 2.90 -5.48
CA ALA A 82 -13.65 3.09 -6.21
C ALA A 82 -12.97 4.40 -5.76
N CYS A 83 -11.65 4.34 -5.56
CA CYS A 83 -10.85 5.42 -5.00
C CYS A 83 -11.03 6.77 -5.73
N LYS A 84 -11.19 6.74 -7.05
CA LYS A 84 -11.35 7.94 -7.89
C LYS A 84 -12.81 8.36 -8.13
N SER A 85 -13.77 7.58 -7.65
CA SER A 85 -15.19 7.82 -7.91
C SER A 85 -15.68 9.14 -7.34
N PHE A 86 -16.71 9.72 -7.95
CA PHE A 86 -17.41 10.90 -7.40
C PHE A 86 -17.89 10.65 -5.98
N LYS A 87 -18.46 9.47 -5.73
CA LYS A 87 -18.93 9.06 -4.41
C LYS A 87 -17.81 9.09 -3.37
N ASN A 88 -16.61 8.59 -3.67
CA ASN A 88 -15.48 8.67 -2.74
C ASN A 88 -15.02 10.12 -2.53
N HIS A 89 -15.00 10.94 -3.58
CA HIS A 89 -14.61 12.35 -3.49
C HIS A 89 -15.54 13.17 -2.60
N ASP A 90 -16.84 12.93 -2.71
CA ASP A 90 -17.86 13.72 -2.03
C ASP A 90 -18.19 13.16 -0.62
N ALA A 91 -17.70 11.96 -0.29
CA ALA A 91 -17.89 11.34 1.01
C ALA A 91 -16.95 11.96 2.08
N PRO A 92 -17.44 12.13 3.33
CA PRO A 92 -16.61 12.57 4.45
C PRO A 92 -15.40 11.66 4.68
N LYS A 93 -14.28 12.25 5.14
CA LYS A 93 -13.03 11.54 5.44
C LYS A 93 -12.62 11.78 6.89
N ARG A 94 -12.32 10.69 7.59
CA ARG A 94 -11.75 10.76 8.94
C ARG A 94 -10.26 11.11 8.82
N SER A 95 -9.81 12.01 9.70
CA SER A 95 -8.40 12.34 9.87
C SER A 95 -7.56 11.12 10.22
N ASP A 96 -6.33 11.06 9.74
CA ASP A 96 -5.36 10.02 10.11
C ASP A 96 -4.73 10.27 11.48
N TYR A 97 -4.85 11.50 11.98
CA TYR A 97 -4.14 12.00 13.16
C TYR A 97 -5.06 12.41 14.31
N SER A 98 -6.38 12.42 14.09
CA SER A 98 -7.36 12.90 15.06
C SER A 98 -8.76 12.32 14.83
N ASP A 99 -9.70 12.67 15.70
CA ASP A 99 -11.12 12.36 15.52
C ASP A 99 -11.85 13.30 14.55
N HIS A 100 -11.13 14.23 13.92
CA HIS A 100 -11.74 15.18 12.98
C HIS A 100 -12.32 14.46 11.75
N LEU A 101 -13.44 14.98 11.26
CA LEU A 101 -14.11 14.50 10.06
C LEU A 101 -14.16 15.64 9.03
N TYR A 102 -13.36 15.53 7.99
CA TYR A 102 -13.40 16.43 6.85
C TYR A 102 -14.65 16.15 6.02
N PRO A 103 -15.30 17.18 5.45
CA PRO A 103 -16.56 17.02 4.73
C PRO A 103 -16.40 16.29 3.39
N ASN A 104 -15.22 16.33 2.77
CA ASN A 104 -14.95 15.70 1.49
C ASN A 104 -13.45 15.34 1.34
N LEU A 105 -13.12 14.62 0.28
CA LEU A 105 -11.75 14.19 0.00
C LEU A 105 -10.79 15.36 -0.25
N GLN A 106 -11.24 16.39 -0.96
CA GLN A 106 -10.39 17.51 -1.33
C GLN A 106 -9.87 18.24 -0.09
N GLU A 107 -10.74 18.51 0.88
CA GLU A 107 -10.36 19.17 2.15
C GLU A 107 -9.43 18.30 3.00
N TYR A 108 -9.70 16.99 3.08
CA TYR A 108 -8.82 16.05 3.77
C TYR A 108 -7.42 16.01 3.16
N LEU A 109 -7.32 15.91 1.83
CA LEU A 109 -6.02 15.89 1.16
C LEU A 109 -5.29 17.22 1.31
N GLN A 110 -5.99 18.35 1.23
CA GLN A 110 -5.35 19.67 1.42
C GLN A 110 -4.76 19.82 2.83
N ALA A 111 -5.44 19.27 3.84
CA ALA A 111 -5.01 19.40 5.24
C ALA A 111 -3.90 18.40 5.60
N GLU A 112 -4.01 17.15 5.18
CA GLU A 112 -3.18 16.06 5.71
C GLU A 112 -2.25 15.41 4.69
N HIS A 113 -2.59 15.48 3.40
CA HIS A 113 -1.88 14.77 2.33
C HIS A 113 -1.68 15.65 1.08
N PRO A 114 -1.18 16.89 1.20
CA PRO A 114 -1.16 17.87 0.11
C PRO A 114 -0.32 17.42 -1.09
N GLU A 115 0.65 16.53 -0.87
CA GLU A 115 1.49 15.94 -1.90
C GLU A 115 0.72 14.99 -2.84
N TRP A 116 -0.49 14.57 -2.48
CA TRP A 116 -1.37 13.77 -3.36
C TRP A 116 -2.26 14.63 -4.28
N LEU A 117 -2.14 15.95 -4.22
CA LEU A 117 -2.90 16.88 -5.06
C LEU A 117 -2.16 17.24 -6.36
N PRO A 118 -2.87 17.40 -7.49
CA PRO A 118 -4.31 17.15 -7.66
C PRO A 118 -4.64 15.66 -7.70
N PHE A 119 -5.72 15.27 -7.03
CA PHE A 119 -6.17 13.88 -6.99
C PHE A 119 -7.18 13.59 -8.11
N PRO A 120 -7.04 12.47 -8.86
CA PRO A 120 -7.92 12.20 -9.99
C PRO A 120 -9.37 11.92 -9.53
N LYS A 121 -10.33 12.50 -10.26
CA LYS A 121 -11.79 12.28 -10.11
C LYS A 121 -12.32 11.73 -11.44
N GLU A 122 -12.81 10.49 -11.43
CA GLU A 122 -13.22 9.75 -12.62
C GLU A 122 -14.57 9.05 -12.36
N ASP A 123 -15.48 9.07 -13.34
CA ASP A 123 -16.84 8.48 -13.23
C ASP A 123 -17.08 7.30 -14.17
N ARG A 124 -16.08 6.94 -14.99
CA ARG A 124 -16.24 5.82 -15.91
C ARG A 124 -16.01 4.52 -15.15
N GLU A 125 -16.95 3.57 -15.29
CA GLU A 125 -16.64 2.16 -15.02
C GLU A 125 -15.50 1.76 -15.95
N LEU A 126 -14.27 1.78 -15.44
CA LEU A 126 -13.10 1.40 -16.22
C LEU A 126 -13.07 -0.12 -16.31
N LEU A 127 -12.43 -0.67 -17.34
CA LEU A 127 -12.12 -2.10 -17.40
C LEU A 127 -11.42 -2.57 -16.10
N ALA A 128 -10.63 -1.69 -15.49
CA ALA A 128 -10.03 -1.88 -14.17
C ALA A 128 -11.06 -2.20 -13.07
N ASP A 129 -12.28 -1.64 -13.13
CA ASP A 129 -13.31 -1.88 -12.14
C ASP A 129 -13.82 -3.33 -12.20
N SER A 130 -14.04 -3.89 -13.40
CA SER A 130 -14.42 -5.31 -13.51
C SER A 130 -13.33 -6.24 -12.98
N VAL A 131 -12.05 -5.92 -13.20
CA VAL A 131 -10.93 -6.72 -12.70
C VAL A 131 -10.84 -6.63 -11.17
N LEU A 132 -11.02 -5.44 -10.60
CA LEU A 132 -11.03 -5.23 -9.15
C LEU A 132 -12.24 -5.88 -8.47
N LYS A 133 -13.43 -5.77 -9.06
CA LYS A 133 -14.65 -6.46 -8.60
C LYS A 133 -14.42 -7.98 -8.61
N ALA A 134 -13.87 -8.54 -9.69
CA ALA A 134 -13.56 -9.95 -9.77
C ALA A 134 -12.50 -10.40 -8.77
N ALA A 135 -11.42 -9.63 -8.62
CA ALA A 135 -10.40 -9.90 -7.62
C ALA A 135 -11.01 -9.91 -6.21
N TRP A 136 -11.78 -8.87 -5.86
CA TRP A 136 -12.44 -8.74 -4.57
C TRP A 136 -13.36 -9.93 -4.30
N VAL A 137 -14.29 -10.24 -5.21
CA VAL A 137 -15.22 -11.37 -5.05
C VAL A 137 -14.48 -12.66 -4.72
N ASN A 138 -13.34 -12.93 -5.36
CA ASN A 138 -12.61 -14.18 -5.18
C ASN A 138 -11.64 -14.18 -3.98
N CYS A 139 -11.34 -13.04 -3.36
CA CYS A 139 -10.50 -12.97 -2.16
C CYS A 139 -11.19 -12.34 -0.94
N ARG A 140 -12.46 -11.93 -1.03
CA ARG A 140 -13.15 -11.19 0.04
C ARG A 140 -13.22 -11.97 1.35
N VAL A 141 -13.55 -13.27 1.31
CA VAL A 141 -13.80 -14.07 2.52
C VAL A 141 -12.63 -14.00 3.51
N PRO A 142 -11.38 -14.29 3.10
CA PRO A 142 -10.26 -14.19 4.03
C PRO A 142 -9.92 -12.73 4.39
N LEU A 143 -10.14 -11.74 3.52
CA LEU A 143 -9.91 -10.32 3.85
C LEU A 143 -10.92 -9.77 4.85
N LEU A 144 -12.21 -10.13 4.69
CA LEU A 144 -13.28 -9.76 5.61
C LEU A 144 -12.98 -10.29 7.02
N HIS A 145 -12.48 -11.52 7.12
CA HIS A 145 -12.04 -12.09 8.39
C HIS A 145 -10.80 -11.37 8.94
N ARG A 146 -9.77 -11.16 8.11
CA ARG A 146 -8.48 -10.54 8.48
C ARG A 146 -8.63 -9.14 9.08
N TYR A 147 -9.59 -8.37 8.56
CA TYR A 147 -9.79 -6.96 8.90
C TYR A 147 -11.09 -6.69 9.67
N ASP A 148 -11.81 -7.73 10.08
CA ASP A 148 -13.08 -7.62 10.81
C ASP A 148 -14.06 -6.67 10.09
N MET A 149 -14.36 -7.00 8.83
CA MET A 149 -15.26 -6.23 7.96
C MET A 149 -16.58 -6.98 7.75
N VAL A 150 -17.67 -6.22 7.64
CA VAL A 150 -18.99 -6.74 7.25
C VAL A 150 -19.05 -6.89 5.72
N ASP A 151 -19.49 -8.06 5.25
CA ASP A 151 -19.67 -8.30 3.82
C ASP A 151 -20.89 -7.52 3.30
N CYS A 152 -20.62 -6.48 2.53
CA CYS A 152 -21.62 -5.72 1.78
C CYS A 152 -21.46 -5.91 0.27
N THR A 153 -20.77 -6.98 -0.16
CA THR A 153 -20.51 -7.22 -1.59
C THR A 153 -21.83 -7.37 -2.34
N PRO A 154 -22.07 -6.56 -3.40
CA PRO A 154 -23.31 -6.63 -4.15
C PRO A 154 -23.54 -8.02 -4.75
N ALA A 155 -24.78 -8.52 -4.68
CA ALA A 155 -25.13 -9.86 -5.14
C ALA A 155 -24.84 -10.05 -6.63
N GLU A 156 -25.02 -8.99 -7.43
CA GLU A 156 -24.69 -8.96 -8.85
C GLU A 156 -23.19 -9.11 -9.13
N TRP A 157 -22.30 -8.66 -8.22
CA TRP A 157 -20.86 -8.89 -8.39
C TRP A 157 -20.51 -10.36 -8.14
N ILE A 158 -21.11 -10.96 -7.12
CA ILE A 158 -20.94 -12.38 -6.81
C ILE A 158 -21.42 -13.22 -8.00
N ALA A 159 -22.63 -12.94 -8.49
CA ALA A 159 -23.19 -13.64 -9.64
C ALA A 159 -22.34 -13.51 -10.91
N ALA A 160 -21.74 -12.33 -11.15
CA ALA A 160 -20.97 -12.06 -12.35
C ALA A 160 -19.52 -12.58 -12.30
N TYR A 161 -18.88 -12.60 -11.13
CA TYR A 161 -17.42 -12.76 -11.03
C TYR A 161 -16.95 -13.88 -10.10
N GLU A 162 -17.85 -14.59 -9.43
CA GLU A 162 -17.43 -15.69 -8.56
C GLU A 162 -16.89 -16.85 -9.38
N GLU A 163 -15.60 -17.16 -9.18
CA GLU A 163 -14.88 -18.21 -9.88
C GLU A 163 -14.41 -19.24 -8.82
N PRO A 164 -15.14 -20.34 -8.58
CA PRO A 164 -14.85 -21.25 -7.46
C PRO A 164 -13.42 -21.77 -7.39
N HIS A 165 -12.75 -21.91 -8.53
CA HIS A 165 -11.36 -22.37 -8.65
C HIS A 165 -10.31 -21.31 -8.32
N ARG A 166 -10.70 -20.03 -8.18
CA ARG A 166 -9.82 -18.90 -7.80
C ARG A 166 -10.09 -18.38 -6.40
N LYS A 167 -11.07 -18.95 -5.68
CA LYS A 167 -11.37 -18.54 -4.31
C LYS A 167 -10.15 -18.77 -3.41
N LEU A 168 -9.71 -17.69 -2.78
CA LEU A 168 -8.66 -17.77 -1.77
C LEU A 168 -9.25 -18.13 -0.41
N GLY A 169 -8.57 -19.02 0.31
CA GLY A 169 -8.87 -19.34 1.70
C GLY A 169 -8.05 -18.49 2.66
N ILE A 170 -8.34 -18.59 3.96
CA ILE A 170 -7.57 -17.91 5.02
C ILE A 170 -6.08 -18.30 4.95
N HIS A 171 -5.79 -19.58 4.69
CA HIS A 171 -4.44 -20.09 4.49
C HIS A 171 -3.66 -19.40 3.36
N SER A 172 -4.35 -18.86 2.36
CA SER A 172 -3.70 -18.11 1.28
C SER A 172 -3.13 -16.78 1.78
N ILE A 173 -3.80 -16.11 2.74
CA ILE A 173 -3.28 -14.90 3.37
C ILE A 173 -2.11 -15.25 4.30
N GLU A 174 -2.27 -16.26 5.14
CA GLU A 174 -1.21 -16.72 6.06
C GLU A 174 0.08 -17.10 5.30
N ALA A 175 -0.06 -17.80 4.18
CA ALA A 175 1.06 -18.16 3.31
C ALA A 175 1.71 -16.93 2.67
N ALA A 176 0.92 -15.94 2.23
CA ALA A 176 1.43 -14.70 1.67
C ALA A 176 2.20 -13.89 2.72
N GLU A 177 1.67 -13.76 3.93
CA GLU A 177 2.34 -13.07 5.05
C GLU A 177 3.64 -13.79 5.45
N THR A 178 3.63 -15.11 5.53
CA THR A 178 4.83 -15.92 5.81
C THR A 178 5.90 -15.71 4.75
N CYS A 179 5.50 -15.67 3.48
CA CYS A 179 6.40 -15.41 2.37
C CYS A 179 7.00 -14.00 2.47
N LEU A 180 6.18 -12.98 2.76
CA LEU A 180 6.64 -11.61 2.94
C LEU A 180 7.64 -11.49 4.10
N LEU A 181 7.36 -12.13 5.25
CA LEU A 181 8.26 -12.17 6.40
C LEU A 181 9.59 -12.84 6.05
N HIS A 182 9.57 -13.93 5.27
CA HIS A 182 10.79 -14.60 4.80
C HIS A 182 11.68 -13.66 3.97
N TYR A 183 11.07 -12.80 3.16
CA TYR A 183 11.78 -11.79 2.37
C TYR A 183 12.05 -10.47 3.12
N GLY A 184 11.89 -10.47 4.46
CA GLY A 184 12.26 -9.35 5.32
C GLY A 184 11.25 -8.21 5.36
N TYR A 185 10.02 -8.40 4.86
CA TYR A 185 8.91 -7.51 5.18
C TYR A 185 8.61 -7.64 6.66
N ARG A 186 8.67 -6.54 7.40
CA ARG A 186 8.16 -6.46 8.77
C ARG A 186 6.92 -5.59 8.71
N PRO A 187 5.72 -6.10 9.04
CA PRO A 187 4.59 -5.22 9.29
C PRO A 187 4.98 -4.34 10.49
N ASP A 188 5.01 -3.03 10.26
CA ASP A 188 5.19 -2.03 11.33
C ASP A 188 3.97 -2.02 12.26
#